data_AF-A0A0A0BXF7-F1
#
_entry.id   AF-A0A0A0BXF7-F1
#
_cell.length_a   1.000
_cell.length_b   1.000
_cell.length_c   1.000
_cell.angle_alpha   90.00
_cell.angle_beta   90.00
_cell.angle_gamma   90.00
#
_symmetry.space_group_name_H-M   'P 1'
#
loop_
_entity.id
_entity.type
_entity.pdbx_description
1 polymer ?
#
loop_
_entity_poly.entity_id
_entity_poly.type
_entity_poly.pdbx_seq_one_letter_code
_entity_poly.pdbx_strand_id
1 'polypeptide(L)'
;MPTIPVETYTLGVARNGSNPYAHVTITGPVLAHGIQNRATLYFFPTYAQLGGYALNVGGLNFDGIHVIGLIPFGDFDRMYDVLRNEAPVHVYYSHGSSSTTTKPLTNIAIQTGPEQPGEGPADADAVDSMISMLVGDLKAPLS
;
A
#
# COMPACT_ATOMS: atom_id res chain seq x y z
N MET A 1 -0.59 -10.79 11.32
CA MET A 1 -0.54 -9.32 11.25
C MET A 1 -1.87 -8.86 10.68
N PRO A 2 -2.63 -7.97 11.34
CA PRO A 2 -3.88 -7.44 10.81
C PRO A 2 -3.70 -6.71 9.47
N THR A 3 -4.78 -6.70 8.67
CA THR A 3 -4.79 -6.09 7.33
C THR A 3 -6.06 -5.31 7.06
N ILE A 4 -5.95 -4.27 6.24
CA ILE A 4 -7.08 -3.53 5.66
C ILE A 4 -7.01 -3.70 4.14
N PRO A 5 -7.93 -4.45 3.50
CA PRO A 5 -8.04 -4.46 2.05
C PRO A 5 -8.31 -3.04 1.54
N VAL A 6 -7.65 -2.64 0.46
CA VAL A 6 -7.85 -1.31 -0.15
C VAL A 6 -9.04 -1.41 -1.11
N GLU A 7 -10.14 -0.73 -0.79
CA GLU A 7 -11.29 -0.58 -1.71
C GLU A 7 -11.17 0.74 -2.48
N THR A 8 -10.86 1.83 -1.77
CA THR A 8 -10.59 3.14 -2.36
C THR A 8 -9.47 3.83 -1.63
N TYR A 9 -8.81 4.78 -2.31
CA TYR A 9 -7.87 5.69 -1.67
C TYR A 9 -8.00 7.11 -2.25
N THR A 10 -7.61 8.09 -1.45
CA THR A 10 -7.43 9.48 -1.88
C THR A 10 -6.01 9.93 -1.59
N LEU A 11 -5.48 10.77 -2.48
CA LEU A 11 -4.15 11.36 -2.36
C LEU A 11 -4.28 12.87 -2.19
N GLY A 12 -3.61 13.43 -1.18
CA GLY A 12 -3.36 14.85 -1.06
C GLY A 12 -1.87 15.14 -1.05
N VAL A 13 -1.41 16.05 -1.91
CA VAL A 13 0.00 16.47 -1.98
C VAL A 13 0.08 17.98 -1.84
N ALA A 14 0.92 18.46 -0.92
CA ALA A 14 1.30 19.87 -0.87
C ALA A 14 2.70 20.04 -1.44
N ARG A 15 2.81 20.89 -2.46
CA ARG A 15 4.09 21.20 -3.12
C ARG A 15 4.75 22.38 -2.42
N ASN A 16 5.63 22.10 -1.47
CA ASN A 16 6.62 23.05 -1.00
C ASN A 16 8.00 22.46 -1.30
N GLY A 17 8.78 23.12 -2.17
CA GLY A 17 10.09 22.63 -2.59
C GLY A 17 11.08 22.38 -1.46
N SER A 18 10.90 23.04 -0.31
CA SER A 18 11.74 22.88 0.88
C SER A 18 11.16 21.94 1.94
N ASN A 19 9.87 21.61 1.86
CA ASN A 19 9.19 20.77 2.85
C ASN A 19 8.02 20.01 2.19
N PRO A 20 8.31 19.02 1.33
CA PRO A 20 7.26 18.31 0.63
C PRO A 20 6.39 17.53 1.60
N TYR A 21 5.09 17.48 1.33
CA TYR A 21 4.12 16.78 2.16
C TYR A 21 3.14 16.01 1.28
N ALA A 22 2.88 14.77 1.66
CA ALA A 22 1.82 13.98 1.08
C ALA A 22 1.04 13.25 2.17
N HIS A 23 -0.23 12.98 1.89
CA HIS A 23 -0.98 12.03 2.67
C HIS A 23 -1.86 11.18 1.78
N VAL A 24 -2.02 9.93 2.17
CA VAL A 24 -2.91 8.98 1.51
C VAL A 24 -3.95 8.53 2.52
N THR A 25 -5.22 8.69 2.19
CA THR A 25 -6.31 8.12 2.98
C THR A 25 -6.85 6.91 2.25
N ILE A 26 -6.82 5.78 2.92
CA ILE A 26 -7.22 4.47 2.43
C ILE A 26 -8.49 4.07 3.16
N THR A 27 -9.45 3.59 2.39
CA THR A 27 -10.73 3.12 2.90
C THR A 27 -10.90 1.68 2.46
N GLY A 28 -11.13 0.80 3.44
CA GLY A 28 -11.46 -0.60 3.17
C GLY A 28 -12.95 -0.82 2.91
N PRO A 29 -13.33 -2.07 2.57
CA PRO A 29 -14.71 -2.42 2.28
C PRO A 29 -15.61 -2.17 3.49
N VAL A 30 -16.86 -1.80 3.22
CA VAL A 30 -17.90 -1.71 4.24
C VAL A 30 -18.23 -3.11 4.76
N LEU A 31 -18.06 -3.31 6.06
CA LEU A 31 -18.39 -4.54 6.77
C LEU A 31 -19.85 -4.51 7.25
N ALA A 32 -20.25 -5.57 7.98
CA ALA A 32 -21.57 -5.64 8.59
C ALA A 32 -21.90 -4.37 9.42
N HIS A 33 -23.16 -3.94 9.36
CA HIS A 33 -23.66 -2.78 10.10
C HIS A 33 -23.00 -1.42 9.75
N GLY A 34 -22.36 -1.32 8.57
CA GLY A 34 -21.77 -0.05 8.10
C GLY A 34 -20.38 0.26 8.66
N ILE A 35 -19.79 -0.68 9.39
CA ILE A 35 -18.45 -0.54 9.97
C ILE A 35 -17.41 -0.54 8.85
N GLN A 36 -16.40 0.34 8.93
CA GLN A 36 -15.38 0.45 7.88
C GLN A 36 -13.99 0.70 8.47
N ASN A 37 -13.02 -0.11 8.07
CA ASN A 37 -11.63 0.08 8.47
C ASN A 37 -10.95 1.10 7.54
N ARG A 38 -10.05 1.91 8.10
CA ARG A 38 -9.38 2.99 7.38
C ARG A 38 -7.90 3.05 7.75
N ALA A 39 -7.09 3.56 6.82
CA ALA A 39 -5.72 3.97 7.12
C ALA A 39 -5.45 5.38 6.58
N THR A 40 -4.72 6.20 7.33
CA THR A 40 -4.20 7.48 6.85
C THR A 40 -2.70 7.49 7.02
N LEU A 41 -1.99 7.63 5.91
CA LEU A 41 -0.53 7.65 5.87
C LEU A 41 -0.08 9.07 5.62
N TYR A 42 0.65 9.65 6.56
CA TYR A 42 1.23 10.97 6.45
C TYR A 42 2.72 10.85 6.14
N PHE A 43 3.15 11.50 5.07
CA PHE A 43 4.51 11.50 4.58
C PHE A 43 5.10 12.90 4.77
N PHE A 44 6.10 13.00 5.64
CA PHE A 44 6.80 14.26 5.91
C PHE A 44 8.32 14.05 5.96
N PRO A 45 9.14 15.06 5.59
CA PRO A 45 10.60 14.96 5.61
C PRO A 45 11.14 14.96 7.05
N THR A 46 10.36 15.48 8.00
CA THR A 46 10.72 15.58 9.42
C THR A 46 10.64 14.24 10.15
N TYR A 47 9.97 13.24 9.59
CA TYR A 47 9.93 11.90 10.17
C TYR A 47 11.18 11.12 9.76
N ALA A 48 12.00 10.74 10.74
CA ALA A 48 13.20 9.94 10.53
C ALA A 48 12.92 8.43 10.50
N GLN A 49 11.78 8.00 11.05
CA GLN A 49 11.36 6.61 11.13
C GLN A 49 9.83 6.54 11.24
N LEU A 50 9.28 5.32 11.14
CA LEU A 50 7.87 5.07 11.36
C LEU A 50 7.42 5.53 12.76
N GLY A 51 6.29 6.24 12.80
CA GLY A 51 5.50 6.50 13.99
C GLY A 51 4.01 6.36 13.72
N GLY A 52 3.19 6.69 14.72
CA GLY A 52 1.73 6.70 14.59
C GLY A 52 1.04 5.65 15.46
N TYR A 53 -0.25 5.44 15.21
CA TYR A 53 -1.14 4.69 16.10
C TYR A 53 -2.23 3.94 15.34
N ALA A 54 -2.68 2.81 15.89
CA ALA A 54 -3.94 2.17 15.54
C ALA A 54 -4.99 2.52 16.60
N LEU A 55 -6.11 3.08 16.16
CA LEU A 55 -7.24 3.49 17.00
C LEU A 55 -8.30 2.38 17.05
N ASN A 56 -9.11 2.38 18.11
CA ASN A 56 -10.23 1.45 18.32
C ASN A 56 -9.85 -0.04 18.35
N VAL A 57 -8.58 -0.37 18.62
CA VAL A 57 -8.14 -1.76 18.71
C VAL A 57 -8.72 -2.41 19.97
N GLY A 58 -9.59 -3.41 19.77
CA GLY A 58 -10.28 -4.10 20.87
C GLY A 58 -11.37 -3.26 21.55
N GLY A 59 -11.78 -2.14 20.94
CA GLY A 59 -12.89 -1.31 21.42
C GLY A 59 -14.25 -1.87 21.02
N LEU A 60 -15.32 -1.15 21.37
CA LEU A 60 -16.65 -1.42 20.85
C LEU A 60 -16.67 -1.03 19.36
N ASN A 61 -16.80 -2.02 18.48
CA ASN A 61 -16.48 -1.97 17.04
C ASN A 61 -17.41 -1.09 16.17
N PHE A 62 -18.01 -0.02 16.67
CA PHE A 62 -18.99 0.76 15.90
C PHE A 62 -18.37 1.65 14.82
N ASP A 63 -17.12 2.08 14.98
CA ASP A 63 -16.45 3.01 14.05
C ASP A 63 -15.33 2.36 13.22
N GLY A 64 -15.14 1.03 13.35
CA GLY A 64 -14.03 0.31 12.73
C GLY A 64 -12.66 0.70 13.30
N ILE A 65 -11.61 0.10 12.75
CA ILE A 65 -10.22 0.41 13.09
C ILE A 65 -9.73 1.53 12.18
N HIS A 66 -9.08 2.55 12.76
CA HIS A 66 -8.39 3.58 12.01
C HIS A 66 -6.89 3.55 12.31
N VAL A 67 -6.09 3.27 11.30
CA VAL A 67 -4.64 3.25 11.38
C VAL A 67 -4.07 4.58 10.90
N ILE A 68 -3.24 5.23 11.70
CA ILE A 68 -2.58 6.49 11.34
C ILE A 68 -1.07 6.23 11.33
N GLY A 69 -0.46 6.26 10.15
CA GLY A 69 0.98 6.11 9.97
C GLY A 69 1.67 7.45 9.76
N LEU A 70 2.77 7.68 10.47
CA LEU A 70 3.67 8.82 10.27
C LEU A 70 4.96 8.27 9.66
N ILE A 71 5.21 8.57 8.39
CA ILE A 71 6.19 7.87 7.57
C ILE A 71 7.19 8.88 6.98
N PRO A 72 8.49 8.55 6.90
CA PRO A 72 9.44 9.37 6.17
C PRO A 72 8.97 9.65 4.73
N PHE A 73 9.13 10.89 4.27
CA PHE A 73 8.71 11.25 2.90
C PHE A 73 9.40 10.41 1.82
N GLY A 74 10.61 9.93 2.07
CA GLY A 74 11.36 9.08 1.12
C GLY A 74 10.67 7.76 0.76
N ASP A 75 9.70 7.30 1.55
CA ASP A 75 8.94 6.07 1.26
C ASP A 75 7.67 6.34 0.44
N PHE A 76 7.29 7.61 0.24
CA PHE A 76 6.05 8.00 -0.42
C PHE A 76 5.95 7.40 -1.83
N ASP A 77 6.95 7.63 -2.67
CA ASP A 77 6.89 7.22 -4.08
C ASP A 77 6.69 5.71 -4.22
N ARG A 78 7.39 4.89 -3.43
CA ARG A 78 7.28 3.43 -3.47
C ARG A 78 5.91 2.95 -3.00
N MET A 79 5.43 3.47 -1.87
CA MET A 79 4.13 3.07 -1.33
C MET A 79 2.97 3.52 -2.24
N TYR A 80 3.08 4.71 -2.83
CA TYR A 80 2.10 5.21 -3.77
C TYR A 80 2.12 4.46 -5.10
N ASP A 81 3.30 4.02 -5.56
CA ASP A 81 3.43 3.22 -6.78
C ASP A 81 2.69 1.88 -6.68
N VAL A 82 2.81 1.20 -5.54
CA VAL A 82 2.03 -0.03 -5.27
C VAL A 82 0.53 0.26 -5.28
N LEU A 83 0.08 1.34 -4.63
CA LEU A 83 -1.35 1.69 -4.58
C LEU A 83 -1.96 1.98 -5.95
N ARG A 84 -1.19 2.58 -6.87
CA ARG A 84 -1.71 3.06 -8.15
C ARG A 84 -1.63 2.01 -9.27
N ASN A 85 -0.73 1.04 -9.18
CA ASN A 85 -0.45 0.09 -10.27
C ASN A 85 -0.86 -1.35 -9.95
N GLU A 86 -0.99 -1.71 -8.68
CA GLU A 86 -1.23 -3.09 -8.28
C GLU A 86 -2.68 -3.34 -7.88
N ALA A 87 -3.15 -4.58 -8.06
CA ALA A 87 -4.39 -5.07 -7.49
C ALA A 87 -4.29 -6.60 -7.30
N PRO A 88 -4.81 -7.18 -6.20
CA PRO A 88 -5.41 -6.51 -5.04
C PRO A 88 -4.34 -5.91 -4.11
N VAL A 89 -4.65 -4.81 -3.41
CA VAL A 89 -3.72 -4.16 -2.46
C VAL A 89 -4.26 -4.20 -1.04
N HIS A 90 -3.36 -4.38 -0.07
CA HIS A 90 -3.68 -4.40 1.36
C HIS A 90 -2.72 -3.50 2.16
N VAL A 91 -3.27 -2.85 3.18
CA VAL A 91 -2.48 -2.21 4.24
C VAL A 91 -2.25 -3.21 5.35
N TYR A 92 -1.00 -3.61 5.53
CA TYR A 92 -0.55 -4.44 6.64
C TYR A 92 -0.06 -3.55 7.77
N TYR A 93 -0.45 -3.84 9.01
CA TYR A 93 0.04 -3.07 10.15
C TYR A 93 0.20 -3.95 11.39
N SER A 94 1.19 -3.60 12.21
CA SER A 94 1.35 -4.15 13.56
C SER A 94 1.38 -3.02 14.57
N HIS A 95 0.93 -3.32 15.78
CA HIS A 95 0.92 -2.36 16.88
C HIS A 95 1.52 -2.96 18.14
N GLY A 96 2.05 -2.10 19.01
CA GLY A 96 2.54 -2.46 20.32
C GLY A 96 1.42 -2.64 21.34
N SER A 97 1.84 -2.84 22.59
CA SER A 97 0.92 -2.95 23.74
C SER A 97 0.59 -1.57 24.32
N SER A 98 -0.65 -1.41 24.77
CA SER A 98 -1.16 -0.24 25.49
C SER A 98 -2.39 -0.67 26.28
N SER A 99 -2.70 0.02 27.39
CA SER A 99 -3.90 -0.25 28.20
C SER A 99 -5.18 0.36 27.61
N THR A 100 -5.07 1.26 26.62
CA THR A 100 -6.20 1.89 25.94
C THR A 100 -6.49 1.24 24.59
N THR A 101 -7.59 1.62 23.93
CA THR A 101 -7.89 1.18 22.55
C THR A 101 -7.00 1.81 21.49
N THR A 102 -6.14 2.77 21.89
CA THR A 102 -5.11 3.37 21.04
C THR A 102 -3.79 2.63 21.26
N LYS A 103 -3.27 2.01 20.20
CA LYS A 103 -2.03 1.23 20.23
C LYS A 103 -0.96 1.91 19.38
N PRO A 104 0.29 2.06 19.85
CA PRO A 104 1.35 2.61 19.03
C PRO A 104 1.67 1.68 17.86
N LEU A 105 1.91 2.22 16.66
CA LEU A 105 2.33 1.39 15.52
C LEU A 105 3.77 0.92 15.69
N THR A 106 4.02 -0.33 15.30
CA THR A 106 5.37 -0.91 15.23
C THR A 106 5.76 -1.25 13.79
N ASN A 107 4.78 -1.43 12.91
CA ASN A 107 5.00 -1.68 11.49
C ASN A 107 3.80 -1.20 10.67
N ILE A 108 4.06 -0.71 9.46
CA ILE A 108 3.04 -0.46 8.44
C ILE A 108 3.64 -0.72 7.06
N ALA A 109 2.88 -1.38 6.19
CA ALA A 109 3.29 -1.66 4.82
C ALA A 109 2.08 -1.68 3.89
N ILE A 110 2.31 -1.34 2.63
CA ILE A 110 1.37 -1.57 1.54
C ILE A 110 1.96 -2.68 0.70
N GLN A 111 1.18 -3.73 0.47
CA GLN A 111 1.64 -4.88 -0.31
C GLN A 111 0.49 -5.40 -1.17
N THR A 112 0.87 -6.09 -2.24
CA THR A 112 -0.06 -6.87 -3.05
C THR A 112 -0.61 -8.03 -2.24
N GLY A 113 -1.90 -8.31 -2.43
CA GLY A 113 -2.54 -9.51 -1.89
C GLY A 113 -2.29 -10.73 -2.77
N PRO A 114 -2.84 -11.89 -2.40
CA PRO A 114 -2.84 -13.05 -3.29
C PRO A 114 -3.53 -12.69 -4.61
N GLU A 115 -2.82 -12.87 -5.73
CA GLU A 115 -3.39 -12.76 -7.07
C GLU A 115 -4.59 -13.69 -7.21
N GLN A 116 -5.64 -13.25 -7.92
CA GLN A 116 -6.78 -14.13 -8.14
C GLN A 116 -6.37 -15.29 -9.06
N PRO A 117 -6.91 -16.51 -8.85
CA PRO A 117 -6.64 -17.62 -9.75
C PRO A 117 -7.00 -17.25 -11.20
N GLY A 118 -6.01 -17.16 -12.08
CA GLY A 118 -6.19 -16.81 -13.51
C GLY A 118 -5.52 -15.51 -13.95
N GLU A 119 -5.03 -14.68 -13.03
CA GLU A 119 -4.10 -13.59 -13.33
C GLU A 119 -2.69 -14.19 -13.46
N GLY A 120 -2.44 -14.94 -14.54
CA GLY A 120 -1.06 -15.28 -14.91
C GLY A 120 -0.23 -14.01 -15.11
N PRO A 121 1.11 -14.08 -15.08
CA PRO A 121 1.95 -12.89 -15.22
C PRO A 121 1.58 -12.14 -16.49
N ALA A 122 1.15 -10.87 -16.33
CA ALA A 122 0.87 -9.98 -17.45
C ALA A 122 2.11 -9.77 -18.34
N ASP A 123 3.30 -10.04 -17.81
CA ASP A 123 4.59 -9.97 -18.49
C ASP A 123 4.98 -11.23 -19.28
N ALA A 124 4.11 -12.24 -19.40
CA ALA A 124 4.38 -13.39 -20.28
C ALA A 124 4.67 -12.93 -21.73
N ASP A 125 4.02 -11.85 -22.17
CA ASP A 125 4.24 -11.24 -23.50
C ASP A 125 5.60 -10.52 -23.62
N ALA A 126 6.21 -10.09 -22.49
CA ALA A 126 7.55 -9.50 -22.48
C ALA A 126 8.64 -10.57 -22.69
N VAL A 127 8.41 -11.78 -22.19
CA VAL A 127 9.32 -12.93 -22.40
C VAL A 127 9.23 -13.44 -23.84
N ASP A 128 8.02 -13.53 -24.41
CA ASP A 128 7.84 -13.94 -25.81
C ASP A 128 8.42 -12.93 -26.81
N SER A 129 8.36 -11.63 -26.49
CA SER A 129 9.00 -10.59 -27.32
C SER A 129 10.53 -10.67 -27.28
N MET A 130 11.14 -11.00 -26.13
CA MET A 130 12.59 -11.24 -26.03
C MET A 130 13.01 -12.51 -26.79
N ILE A 131 12.24 -13.59 -26.71
CA ILE A 131 12.54 -14.85 -27.43
C ILE A 131 12.38 -14.66 -28.95
N SER A 132 11.33 -13.95 -29.40
CA SER A 132 11.16 -13.65 -30.82
C SER A 132 12.29 -12.78 -31.39
N MET A 133 12.84 -11.85 -30.59
CA MET A 133 13.96 -10.99 -31.01
C MET A 133 15.28 -11.78 -31.08
N LEU A 134 15.51 -12.74 -30.19
CA LEU A 134 16.69 -13.63 -30.22
C LEU A 134 16.65 -14.69 -31.32
N VAL A 135 15.46 -15.14 -31.75
CA VAL A 135 15.31 -16.17 -32.79
C VAL A 135 15.25 -15.56 -34.20
N GLY A 136 14.81 -14.30 -34.35
CA GLY A 136 14.77 -13.58 -35.62
C GLY A 136 16.14 -13.36 -36.28
N ASP A 137 17.19 -13.14 -35.48
CA ASP A 137 18.56 -12.86 -35.97
C ASP A 137 19.37 -14.12 -36.34
N LEU A 138 18.82 -15.33 -36.13
CA LEU A 138 19.49 -16.60 -36.47
C LEU A 138 19.18 -17.13 -37.88
N LYS A 139 18.43 -16.39 -38.70
CA LYS A 139 18.16 -16.73 -40.11
C LYS A 139 18.74 -15.68 -41.09
N ALA A 140 20.06 -15.59 -41.13
CA ALA A 140 20.76 -15.13 -42.33
C ALA A 140 21.86 -16.14 -42.70
N PRO A 141 21.57 -17.16 -43.54
CA PRO A 141 22.62 -17.91 -44.19
C PRO A 141 23.24 -17.06 -45.30
N LEU A 142 24.56 -16.98 -45.25
CA LEU A 142 25.45 -16.51 -46.32
C LEU A 142 25.09 -17.18 -47.65
N SER A 143 24.82 -16.36 -48.67
CA SER A 143 25.12 -16.66 -50.08
C SER A 143 25.15 -15.38 -50.89
#